data_AF-A0A6I3BPB2-F1
#
_entry.id   AF-A0A6I3BPB2-F1
#
_cell.length_a   1.000
_cell.length_b   1.000
_cell.length_c   1.000
_cell.angle_alpha   90.00
_cell.angle_beta   90.00
_cell.angle_gamma   90.00
#
_symmetry.space_group_name_H-M   'P 1'
#
loop_
_entity.id
_entity.type
_entity.pdbx_description
1 polymer ?
#
loop_
_entity_poly.entity_id
_entity_poly.type
_entity_poly.pdbx_seq_one_letter_code
_entity_poly.pdbx_strand_id
1 'polypeptide(L)'
;MAKQVKGPTDHVVVVGAGLAGLSAALRLAGAGRKVTVVERESVPGGRNGLLNKSGYSFDTGPSVLTMPDLIADALACVGEDLKDWLDLVPLEPLYRAFYADGTQLDVHANTNQMQAEIAKNISPEEAIGYGKYVDFVTKLYKYEMKDFIDRNIDSPLNLLTPNLARLIALGGFRRLAPKVNQFLKDPRLQKVYSFQAMYAGVSPQQALAIYAVIAYMDSVNGVFFPKGGMHAVPRALAGAAEKHGVTFKYNTTV
;
A
#
# COMPACT_ATOMS: atom_id res chain seq x y z
N MET A 1 0.27 -24.57 7.35
CA MET A 1 0.11 -25.37 6.11
C MET A 1 -1.09 -24.84 5.36
N ALA A 2 -0.93 -24.44 4.10
CA ALA A 2 -2.04 -24.07 3.24
C ALA A 2 -3.01 -25.26 3.07
N LYS A 3 -4.32 -25.01 3.24
CA LYS A 3 -5.35 -26.04 3.04
C LYS A 3 -5.40 -26.42 1.56
N GLN A 4 -5.25 -27.70 1.25
CA GLN A 4 -5.48 -28.23 -0.09
C GLN A 4 -6.93 -28.68 -0.23
N VAL A 5 -7.54 -28.39 -1.38
CA VAL A 5 -8.91 -28.82 -1.70
C VAL A 5 -8.84 -30.12 -2.50
N LYS A 6 -9.71 -31.09 -2.18
CA LYS A 6 -9.86 -32.33 -2.96
C LYS A 6 -11.05 -32.20 -3.91
N GLY A 7 -10.93 -32.72 -5.13
CA GLY A 7 -12.01 -32.71 -6.13
C GLY A 7 -11.68 -31.86 -7.38
N PRO A 8 -12.66 -31.65 -8.28
CA PRO A 8 -12.49 -30.82 -9.47
C PRO A 8 -12.12 -29.38 -9.09
N THR A 9 -11.04 -28.87 -9.68
CA THR A 9 -10.53 -27.51 -9.42
C THR A 9 -10.46 -26.66 -10.68
N ASP A 10 -11.07 -27.13 -11.77
CA ASP A 10 -10.98 -26.49 -13.09
C ASP A 10 -11.87 -25.26 -13.21
N HIS A 11 -12.94 -25.19 -12.39
CA HIS A 11 -13.79 -24.01 -12.26
C HIS A 11 -13.81 -23.50 -10.83
N VAL A 12 -13.39 -22.25 -10.65
CA VAL A 12 -13.34 -21.58 -9.36
C VAL A 12 -14.33 -20.41 -9.33
N VAL A 13 -15.12 -20.32 -8.26
CA VAL A 13 -16.01 -19.17 -8.00
C VAL A 13 -15.35 -18.29 -6.96
N VAL A 14 -15.17 -17.00 -7.29
CA VAL A 14 -14.68 -15.97 -6.39
C VAL A 14 -15.85 -15.10 -5.95
N VAL A 15 -16.07 -14.97 -4.63
CA VAL A 15 -17.14 -14.15 -4.08
C VAL A 15 -16.58 -12.78 -3.68
N GLY A 16 -17.04 -11.74 -4.37
CA GLY A 16 -16.63 -10.35 -4.25
C GLY A 16 -15.64 -9.91 -5.33
N ALA A 17 -15.95 -8.83 -6.03
CA ALA A 17 -15.10 -8.16 -7.01
C ALA A 17 -14.33 -6.97 -6.39
N GLY A 18 -13.95 -7.06 -5.11
CA GLY A 18 -12.96 -6.15 -4.51
C GLY A 18 -11.54 -6.48 -4.98
N LEU A 19 -10.55 -5.63 -4.66
CA LEU A 19 -9.16 -5.78 -5.12
C LEU A 19 -8.57 -7.18 -4.87
N ALA A 20 -8.84 -7.77 -3.70
CA ALA A 20 -8.38 -9.13 -3.38
C ALA A 20 -9.03 -10.20 -4.28
N GLY A 21 -10.34 -10.10 -4.52
CA GLY A 21 -11.06 -11.02 -5.40
C GLY A 21 -10.63 -10.88 -6.86
N LEU A 22 -10.41 -9.65 -7.33
CA LEU A 22 -9.90 -9.37 -8.68
C LEU A 22 -8.48 -9.89 -8.87
N SER A 23 -7.59 -9.67 -7.90
CA SER A 23 -6.23 -10.23 -7.93
C SER A 23 -6.24 -11.76 -7.95
N ALA A 24 -7.09 -12.39 -7.12
CA ALA A 24 -7.27 -13.83 -7.12
C ALA A 24 -7.80 -14.34 -8.47
N ALA A 25 -8.77 -13.65 -9.07
CA ALA A 25 -9.34 -14.01 -10.36
C ALA A 25 -8.30 -13.97 -11.48
N LEU A 26 -7.46 -12.92 -11.54
CA LEU A 26 -6.37 -12.81 -12.51
C LEU A 26 -5.34 -13.95 -12.34
N ARG A 27 -4.92 -14.24 -11.11
CA ARG A 27 -3.98 -15.34 -10.84
C ARG A 27 -4.56 -16.70 -11.23
N LEU A 28 -5.83 -16.96 -10.92
CA LEU A 28 -6.50 -18.21 -11.27
C LEU A 28 -6.69 -18.35 -12.79
N ALA A 29 -7.08 -17.27 -13.47
CA ALA A 29 -7.20 -17.25 -14.93
C ALA A 29 -5.85 -17.48 -15.61
N GLY A 30 -4.79 -16.80 -15.14
CA GLY A 30 -3.42 -17.00 -15.59
C GLY A 30 -2.90 -18.43 -15.39
N ALA A 31 -3.38 -19.11 -14.34
CA ALA A 31 -3.12 -20.52 -14.08
C ALA A 31 -4.00 -21.48 -14.91
N GLY A 32 -4.76 -20.97 -15.89
CA GLY A 32 -5.59 -21.75 -16.81
C GLY A 32 -6.91 -22.24 -16.22
N ARG A 33 -7.37 -21.68 -15.10
CA ARG A 33 -8.66 -22.05 -14.50
C ARG A 33 -9.80 -21.26 -15.13
N LYS A 34 -10.97 -21.91 -15.26
CA LYS A 34 -12.22 -21.20 -15.51
C LYS A 34 -12.60 -20.45 -14.23
N VAL A 35 -12.86 -19.14 -14.33
CA VAL A 35 -13.18 -18.32 -13.16
C VAL A 35 -14.53 -17.63 -13.34
N THR A 36 -15.35 -17.66 -12.29
CA THR A 36 -16.53 -16.81 -12.17
C THR A 36 -16.42 -15.94 -10.94
N VAL A 37 -16.50 -14.62 -11.11
CA VAL A 37 -16.56 -13.66 -10.00
C VAL A 37 -18.02 -13.28 -9.78
N VAL A 38 -18.49 -13.34 -8.54
CA VAL A 38 -19.85 -12.95 -8.16
C VAL A 38 -19.77 -11.74 -7.26
N GLU A 39 -20.47 -10.67 -7.60
CA GLU A 39 -20.44 -9.39 -6.89
C GLU A 39 -21.87 -8.90 -6.65
N ARG A 40 -22.14 -8.42 -5.43
CA ARG A 40 -23.47 -7.93 -5.05
C ARG A 40 -23.76 -6.58 -5.68
N GLU A 41 -22.75 -5.76 -5.89
CA GLU A 41 -22.89 -4.44 -6.53
C GLU A 41 -22.95 -4.57 -8.06
N SER A 42 -23.34 -3.49 -8.73
CA SER A 42 -23.42 -3.42 -10.20
C SER A 42 -22.06 -3.21 -10.89
N VAL A 43 -21.00 -2.96 -10.11
CA VAL A 43 -19.64 -2.60 -10.57
C VAL A 43 -18.58 -3.28 -9.71
N PRO A 44 -17.36 -3.52 -10.25
CA PRO A 44 -16.26 -4.05 -9.45
C PRO A 44 -15.72 -2.98 -8.49
N GLY A 45 -15.08 -3.38 -7.40
CA GLY A 45 -14.31 -2.49 -6.52
C GLY A 45 -14.48 -2.77 -5.04
N GLY A 46 -15.62 -3.30 -4.60
CA GLY A 46 -15.92 -3.50 -3.19
C GLY A 46 -15.69 -2.21 -2.40
N ARG A 47 -14.72 -2.20 -1.48
CA ARG A 47 -14.36 -0.98 -0.73
C ARG A 47 -13.74 0.12 -1.60
N ASN A 48 -13.08 -0.23 -2.71
CA ASN A 48 -12.56 0.74 -3.67
C ASN A 48 -13.68 1.19 -4.61
N GLY A 49 -14.79 1.68 -4.07
CA GLY A 49 -15.98 2.09 -4.81
C GLY A 49 -15.94 3.54 -5.30
N LEU A 50 -16.99 3.90 -6.05
CA LEU A 50 -17.22 5.25 -6.56
C LEU A 50 -18.68 5.66 -6.31
N LEU A 51 -18.86 6.85 -5.73
CA LEU A 51 -20.14 7.52 -5.61
C LEU A 51 -20.20 8.68 -6.59
N ASN A 52 -21.19 8.68 -7.48
CA ASN A 52 -21.49 9.82 -8.33
C ASN A 52 -22.71 10.57 -7.77
N LYS A 53 -22.54 11.85 -7.45
CA LYS A 53 -23.61 12.67 -6.88
C LYS A 53 -23.50 14.11 -7.35
N SER A 54 -24.60 14.64 -7.90
CA SER A 54 -24.72 16.05 -8.31
C SER A 54 -23.60 16.54 -9.25
N GLY A 55 -23.16 15.70 -10.19
CA GLY A 55 -22.09 16.02 -11.14
C GLY A 55 -20.67 15.81 -10.60
N TYR A 56 -20.53 15.37 -9.34
CA TYR A 56 -19.24 15.05 -8.72
C TYR A 56 -19.05 13.54 -8.57
N SER A 57 -17.79 13.13 -8.60
CA SER A 57 -17.34 11.76 -8.39
C SER A 57 -16.51 11.68 -7.10
N PHE A 58 -16.85 10.75 -6.22
CA PHE A 58 -16.19 10.55 -4.92
C PHE A 58 -15.72 9.11 -4.82
N ASP A 59 -14.40 8.89 -4.72
CA ASP A 59 -13.87 7.60 -4.31
C ASP A 59 -14.27 7.33 -2.86
N THR A 60 -14.89 6.18 -2.60
CA THR A 60 -15.51 5.89 -1.28
C THR A 60 -14.64 5.09 -0.33
N GLY A 61 -13.41 4.75 -0.75
CA GLY A 61 -12.50 3.90 0.02
C GLY A 61 -11.08 4.44 0.03
N PRO A 62 -10.13 3.74 -0.61
CA PRO A 62 -8.75 4.19 -0.63
C PRO A 62 -8.65 5.50 -1.42
N SER A 63 -7.80 6.41 -0.95
CA SER A 63 -7.54 7.73 -1.55
C SER A 63 -6.06 7.94 -1.89
N VAL A 64 -5.21 6.97 -1.56
CA VAL A 64 -3.76 7.02 -1.76
C VAL A 64 -3.36 5.73 -2.46
N LEU A 65 -2.64 5.85 -3.59
CA LEU A 65 -2.03 4.71 -4.27
C LEU A 65 -0.52 4.76 -4.07
N THR A 66 0.01 3.72 -3.44
CA THR A 66 1.44 3.41 -3.40
C THR A 66 1.67 2.01 -3.93
N MET A 67 2.92 1.67 -4.21
CA MET A 67 3.32 0.34 -4.70
C MET A 67 2.52 -0.13 -5.94
N PRO A 68 2.50 0.64 -7.05
CA PRO A 68 1.79 0.26 -8.27
C PRO A 68 2.25 -1.09 -8.84
N ASP A 69 3.46 -1.53 -8.51
CA ASP A 69 4.01 -2.83 -8.89
C ASP A 69 3.16 -4.02 -8.43
N LEU A 70 2.41 -3.89 -7.32
CA LEU A 70 1.49 -4.95 -6.88
C LEU A 70 0.28 -5.10 -7.82
N ILE A 71 -0.16 -4.00 -8.42
CA ILE A 71 -1.20 -4.02 -9.45
C ILE A 71 -0.60 -4.59 -10.75
N ALA A 72 0.63 -4.18 -11.10
CA ALA A 72 1.35 -4.72 -12.26
C ALA A 72 1.54 -6.23 -12.17
N ASP A 73 1.92 -6.77 -11.00
CA ASP A 73 2.10 -8.21 -10.78
C ASP A 73 0.79 -8.99 -10.98
N ALA A 74 -0.34 -8.45 -10.51
CA ALA A 74 -1.65 -9.07 -10.74
C ALA A 74 -2.01 -9.10 -12.22
N LEU A 75 -1.77 -8.02 -12.96
CA LEU A 75 -1.99 -7.93 -14.41
C LEU A 75 -1.06 -8.86 -15.20
N ALA A 76 0.21 -8.95 -14.79
CA ALA A 76 1.21 -9.79 -15.43
C ALA A 76 0.87 -11.29 -15.37
N CYS A 77 0.06 -11.72 -14.38
CA CYS A 77 -0.41 -13.10 -14.30
C CYS A 77 -1.20 -13.55 -15.54
N VAL A 78 -1.82 -12.61 -16.25
CA VAL A 78 -2.53 -12.86 -17.52
C VAL A 78 -1.80 -12.22 -18.72
N GLY A 79 -0.55 -11.83 -18.55
CA GLY A 79 0.29 -11.27 -19.62
C GLY A 79 -0.02 -9.81 -19.99
N GLU A 80 -0.69 -9.05 -19.13
CA GLU A 80 -0.99 -7.64 -19.34
C GLU A 80 0.05 -6.73 -18.67
N ASP A 81 0.27 -5.54 -19.22
CA ASP A 81 1.14 -4.50 -18.65
C ASP A 81 0.29 -3.40 -17.98
N LEU A 82 0.72 -2.94 -16.80
CA LEU A 82 0.03 -1.89 -16.03
C LEU A 82 -0.29 -0.64 -16.86
N LYS A 83 0.64 -0.21 -17.71
CA LYS A 83 0.50 1.03 -18.49
C LYS A 83 -0.62 0.99 -19.52
N ASP A 84 -1.05 -0.20 -19.93
CA ASP A 84 -2.13 -0.39 -20.91
C ASP A 84 -3.51 -0.24 -20.24
N TRP A 85 -3.56 -0.29 -18.92
CA TRP A 85 -4.79 -0.28 -18.13
C TRP A 85 -4.94 0.93 -17.22
N LEU A 86 -3.84 1.52 -16.76
CA LEU A 86 -3.83 2.64 -15.81
C LEU A 86 -2.82 3.73 -16.21
N ASP A 87 -3.33 4.96 -16.34
CA ASP A 87 -2.52 6.18 -16.40
C ASP A 87 -2.28 6.68 -14.98
N LEU A 88 -1.06 6.49 -14.47
CA LEU A 88 -0.66 6.84 -13.11
C LEU A 88 0.16 8.13 -13.10
N VAL A 89 -0.34 9.12 -12.37
CA VAL A 89 0.32 10.42 -12.21
C VAL A 89 1.07 10.43 -10.87
N PRO A 90 2.41 10.58 -10.85
CA PRO A 90 3.14 10.81 -9.60
C PRO A 90 2.70 12.13 -8.95
N LEU A 91 2.51 12.13 -7.62
CA LEU A 91 2.10 13.32 -6.88
C LEU A 91 3.31 14.06 -6.29
N GLU A 92 3.36 15.37 -6.52
CA GLU A 92 4.36 16.27 -5.94
C GLU A 92 3.69 17.58 -5.44
N PRO A 93 3.71 17.87 -4.12
CA PRO A 93 4.19 17.02 -3.03
C PRO A 93 3.30 15.80 -2.81
N LEU A 94 3.82 14.81 -2.08
CA LEU A 94 3.07 13.60 -1.71
C LEU A 94 1.84 13.95 -0.85
N TYR A 95 2.02 14.86 0.10
CA TYR A 95 0.97 15.53 0.85
C TYR A 95 1.52 16.81 1.50
N ARG A 96 0.61 17.67 1.96
CA ARG A 96 0.93 18.95 2.62
C ARG A 96 0.36 18.96 4.02
N ALA A 97 1.22 19.14 5.01
CA ALA A 97 0.83 19.26 6.41
C ALA A 97 0.64 20.73 6.79
N PHE A 98 -0.50 21.03 7.43
CA PHE A 98 -0.80 22.34 8.00
C PHE A 98 -0.83 22.24 9.52
N TYR A 99 -0.12 23.15 10.19
CA TYR A 99 -0.03 23.18 11.64
C TYR A 99 -0.76 24.40 12.22
N ALA A 100 -1.20 24.28 13.48
CA ALA A 100 -1.95 25.34 14.16
C ALA A 100 -1.15 26.63 14.38
N ASP A 101 0.18 26.56 14.36
CA ASP A 101 1.08 27.71 14.44
C ASP A 101 1.27 28.41 13.08
N GLY A 102 0.58 27.95 12.03
CA GLY A 102 0.69 28.46 10.66
C GLY A 102 1.84 27.85 9.85
N THR A 103 2.65 26.96 10.44
CA THR A 103 3.68 26.24 9.69
C THR A 103 3.03 25.37 8.63
N GLN A 104 3.64 25.34 7.45
CA GLN A 104 3.31 24.41 6.38
C GLN A 104 4.54 23.54 6.09
N LEU A 105 4.32 22.27 5.80
CA LEU A 105 5.37 21.35 5.39
C LEU A 105 4.90 20.53 4.18
N ASP A 106 5.59 20.67 3.06
CA ASP A 106 5.34 19.85 1.87
C ASP A 106 6.18 18.57 1.94
N VAL A 107 5.53 17.40 1.92
CA VAL A 107 6.26 16.12 2.03
C VAL A 107 6.70 15.63 0.66
N HIS A 108 8.00 15.40 0.52
CA HIS A 108 8.63 15.00 -0.74
C HIS A 108 9.18 13.57 -0.67
N ALA A 109 9.06 12.83 -1.77
CA ALA A 109 9.67 11.50 -1.89
C ALA A 109 11.21 11.57 -1.91
N ASN A 110 11.75 12.63 -2.50
CA ASN A 110 13.19 12.81 -2.59
C ASN A 110 13.76 13.29 -1.25
N THR A 111 14.68 12.51 -0.67
CA THR A 111 15.31 12.82 0.62
C THR A 111 15.95 14.19 0.66
N ASN A 112 16.67 14.60 -0.38
CA ASN A 112 17.36 15.89 -0.39
C ASN A 112 16.36 17.05 -0.45
N GLN A 113 15.29 16.92 -1.24
CA GLN A 113 14.20 17.92 -1.26
C GLN A 113 13.51 18.00 0.10
N MET A 114 13.22 16.87 0.73
CA MET A 114 12.60 16.84 2.06
C MET A 114 13.52 17.45 3.13
N GLN A 115 14.83 17.19 3.08
CA GLN A 115 15.79 17.84 3.98
C GLN A 115 15.83 19.35 3.79
N ALA A 116 15.79 19.84 2.53
CA ALA A 116 15.74 21.26 2.25
C ALA A 116 14.44 21.91 2.77
N GLU A 117 13.30 21.24 2.58
CA GLU A 117 11.99 21.67 3.10
C GLU A 117 11.98 21.74 4.63
N ILE A 118 12.54 20.73 5.32
CA ILE A 118 12.66 20.71 6.78
C ILE A 118 13.60 21.83 7.27
N ALA A 119 14.75 22.00 6.61
CA ALA A 119 15.72 23.03 7.00
C ALA A 119 15.13 24.44 6.91
N LYS A 120 14.29 24.67 5.89
CA LYS A 120 13.61 25.94 5.64
C LYS A 120 12.47 26.22 6.63
N ASN A 121 11.62 25.24 6.89
CA ASN A 121 10.36 25.46 7.63
C ASN A 121 10.41 25.05 9.11
N ILE A 122 11.40 24.25 9.51
CA ILE A 122 11.54 23.72 10.87
C ILE A 122 12.91 24.09 11.45
N SER A 123 13.98 23.38 11.08
CA SER A 123 15.36 23.71 11.45
C SER A 123 16.39 22.88 10.67
N PRO A 124 17.63 23.39 10.47
CA PRO A 124 18.72 22.60 9.87
C PRO A 124 19.08 21.33 10.64
N GLU A 125 18.99 21.34 11.97
CA GLU A 125 19.29 20.19 12.83
C GLU A 125 18.30 19.04 12.59
N GLU A 126 17.01 19.36 12.46
CA GLU A 126 15.97 18.38 12.13
C GLU A 126 16.16 17.80 10.72
N ALA A 127 16.65 18.58 9.76
CA ALA A 127 16.96 18.07 8.42
C ALA A 127 18.08 17.01 8.45
N ILE A 128 19.10 17.21 9.29
CA ILE A 128 20.14 16.20 9.52
C ILE A 128 19.55 14.97 10.22
N GLY A 129 18.67 15.18 11.21
CA GLY A 129 17.91 14.13 11.89
C GLY A 129 17.10 13.28 10.91
N TYR A 130 16.41 13.92 9.96
CA TYR A 130 15.62 13.27 8.93
C TYR A 130 16.46 12.36 8.02
N GLY A 131 17.64 12.80 7.59
CA GLY A 131 18.54 11.95 6.80
C GLY A 131 18.89 10.64 7.52
N LYS A 132 19.19 10.72 8.83
CA LYS A 132 19.45 9.53 9.67
C LYS A 132 18.21 8.65 9.83
N TYR A 133 17.03 9.26 9.90
CA TYR A 133 15.76 8.54 9.95
C TYR A 133 15.51 7.78 8.64
N VAL A 134 15.73 8.41 7.48
CA VAL A 134 15.62 7.76 6.16
C VAL A 134 16.57 6.57 6.04
N ASP A 135 17.82 6.70 6.46
CA ASP A 135 18.78 5.58 6.48
C ASP A 135 18.28 4.41 7.33
N PHE A 136 17.66 4.72 8.48
CA PHE A 136 17.08 3.72 9.37
C PHE A 136 15.90 3.00 8.72
N VAL A 137 14.91 3.72 8.18
CA VAL A 137 13.72 3.10 7.56
C VAL A 137 14.06 2.37 6.26
N THR A 138 15.05 2.83 5.50
CA THR A 138 15.54 2.14 4.28
C THR A 138 16.14 0.78 4.62
N LYS A 139 16.96 0.71 5.68
CA LYS A 139 17.52 -0.56 6.17
C LYS A 139 16.40 -1.48 6.65
N LEU A 140 15.43 -0.94 7.39
CA LEU A 140 14.29 -1.68 7.89
C LEU A 140 13.49 -2.31 6.73
N TYR A 141 13.12 -1.52 5.73
CA TYR A 141 12.43 -1.97 4.51
C TYR A 141 13.15 -3.10 3.80
N LYS A 142 14.47 -2.96 3.60
CA LYS A 142 15.30 -3.97 2.95
C LYS A 142 15.28 -5.32 3.68
N TYR A 143 15.19 -5.31 5.01
CA TYR A 143 15.18 -6.53 5.81
C TYR A 143 13.77 -7.13 6.00
N GLU A 144 12.71 -6.32 5.90
CA GLU A 144 11.33 -6.76 6.14
C GLU A 144 10.63 -7.25 4.87
N MET A 145 10.78 -6.55 3.75
CA MET A 145 9.94 -6.79 2.57
C MET A 145 10.04 -8.23 2.05
N LYS A 146 11.27 -8.70 1.80
CA LYS A 146 11.50 -10.01 1.18
C LYS A 146 11.22 -11.18 2.12
N ASP A 147 11.50 -11.00 3.41
CA ASP A 147 11.54 -12.14 4.35
C ASP A 147 10.29 -12.24 5.24
N PHE A 148 9.50 -11.17 5.34
CA PHE A 148 8.35 -11.11 6.24
C PHE A 148 7.05 -10.63 5.57
N ILE A 149 7.12 -9.69 4.61
CA ILE A 149 5.91 -9.12 3.99
C ILE A 149 5.50 -9.91 2.75
N ASP A 150 6.44 -10.23 1.86
CA ASP A 150 6.20 -10.95 0.60
C ASP A 150 6.20 -12.49 0.76
N ARG A 151 6.01 -12.99 1.99
CA ARG A 151 6.06 -14.42 2.28
C ARG A 151 4.88 -14.86 3.12
N ASN A 152 4.28 -15.99 2.73
CA ASN A 152 3.28 -16.66 3.56
C ASN A 152 3.94 -17.20 4.84
N ILE A 153 3.58 -16.62 5.99
CA ILE A 153 4.02 -17.09 7.32
C ILE A 153 2.98 -18.09 7.84
N ASP A 154 3.09 -19.32 7.36
CA ASP A 154 2.20 -20.42 7.74
C ASP A 154 2.53 -21.08 9.10
N SER A 155 3.62 -20.65 9.76
CA SER A 155 4.12 -21.20 11.02
C SER A 155 5.03 -20.19 11.73
N PRO A 156 5.06 -20.12 13.08
CA PRO A 156 6.00 -19.28 13.83
C PRO A 156 7.47 -19.58 13.53
N LEU A 157 7.81 -20.82 13.13
CA LEU A 157 9.16 -21.19 12.72
C LEU A 157 9.58 -20.55 11.39
N ASN A 158 8.63 -20.14 10.54
CA ASN A 158 8.92 -19.44 9.28
C ASN A 158 9.41 -18.00 9.51
N LEU A 159 9.25 -17.47 10.74
CA LEU A 159 9.78 -16.17 11.14
C LEU A 159 11.28 -16.21 11.42
N LEU A 160 11.87 -17.40 11.66
CA LEU A 160 13.30 -17.58 11.95
C LEU A 160 14.13 -17.44 10.66
N THR A 161 14.26 -16.22 10.16
CA THR A 161 15.17 -15.89 9.06
C THR A 161 16.47 -15.28 9.59
N PRO A 162 17.60 -15.34 8.86
CA PRO A 162 18.82 -14.63 9.24
C PRO A 162 18.61 -13.12 9.44
N ASN A 163 17.59 -12.56 8.78
CA ASN A 163 17.20 -11.16 8.92
C ASN A 163 16.32 -10.89 10.16
N LEU A 164 15.74 -11.90 10.82
CA LEU A 164 15.04 -11.74 12.10
C LEU A 164 15.97 -11.17 13.19
N ALA A 165 17.17 -11.72 13.34
CA ALA A 165 18.14 -11.23 14.31
C ALA A 165 18.55 -9.78 14.02
N ARG A 166 18.66 -9.41 12.74
CA ARG A 166 18.95 -8.04 12.30
C ARG A 166 17.79 -7.09 12.57
N LEU A 167 16.55 -7.54 12.38
CA LEU A 167 15.33 -6.81 12.72
C LEU A 167 15.19 -6.54 14.23
N ILE A 168 15.48 -7.55 15.04
CA ILE A 168 15.55 -7.39 16.51
C ILE A 168 16.63 -6.37 16.88
N ALA A 169 17.83 -6.49 16.30
CA ALA A 169 18.94 -5.57 16.56
C ALA A 169 18.65 -4.12 16.14
N LEU A 170 17.94 -3.91 15.04
CA LEU A 170 17.47 -2.59 14.61
C LEU A 170 16.33 -2.03 15.48
N GLY A 171 15.73 -2.88 16.32
CA GLY A 171 14.63 -2.51 17.19
C GLY A 171 13.27 -2.49 16.48
N GLY A 172 13.06 -3.29 15.43
CA GLY A 172 11.79 -3.39 14.68
C GLY A 172 10.59 -3.77 15.56
N PHE A 173 10.82 -4.49 16.67
CA PHE A 173 9.79 -4.84 17.66
C PHE A 173 9.66 -3.84 18.83
N ARG A 174 10.40 -2.73 18.82
CA ARG A 174 10.21 -1.64 19.79
C ARG A 174 9.09 -0.72 19.32
N ARG A 175 8.56 0.13 20.22
CA ARG A 175 7.53 1.11 19.86
C ARG A 175 8.07 2.14 18.86
N LEU A 176 7.24 2.52 17.91
CA LEU A 176 7.56 3.41 16.79
C LEU A 176 7.87 4.84 17.28
N ALA A 177 6.98 5.45 18.05
CA ALA A 177 7.14 6.84 18.47
C ALA A 177 8.46 7.11 19.24
N PRO A 178 8.86 6.30 20.23
CA PRO A 178 10.19 6.46 20.86
C PRO A 178 11.35 6.33 19.90
N LYS A 179 11.21 5.52 18.84
CA LYS A 179 12.26 5.33 17.83
C LYS A 179 12.37 6.53 16.90
N VAL A 180 11.25 7.07 16.42
CA VAL A 180 11.19 8.32 15.65
C VAL A 180 11.80 9.48 16.45
N ASN A 181 11.45 9.57 17.75
CA ASN A 181 11.96 10.62 18.64
C ASN A 181 13.47 10.58 18.87
N GLN A 182 14.17 9.48 18.50
CA GLN A 182 15.63 9.45 18.54
C GLN A 182 16.23 10.33 17.43
N PHE A 183 15.56 10.44 16.29
CA PHE A 183 16.03 11.14 15.10
C PHE A 183 15.41 12.53 14.96
N LEU A 184 14.11 12.67 15.25
CA LEU A 184 13.35 13.89 15.06
C LEU A 184 12.84 14.38 16.42
N LYS A 185 13.18 15.63 16.80
CA LYS A 185 12.82 16.20 18.11
C LYS A 185 11.64 17.15 18.01
N ASP A 186 11.46 17.79 16.85
CA ASP A 186 10.34 18.69 16.63
C ASP A 186 8.99 17.93 16.64
N PRO A 187 8.02 18.35 17.47
CA PRO A 187 6.71 17.70 17.56
C PRO A 187 5.94 17.64 16.24
N ARG A 188 6.18 18.58 15.32
CA ARG A 188 5.55 18.63 14.00
C ARG A 188 6.02 17.46 13.14
N LEU A 189 7.33 17.27 13.07
CA LEU A 189 7.94 16.15 12.34
C LEU A 189 7.62 14.80 12.99
N GLN A 190 7.61 14.73 14.32
CA GLN A 190 7.16 13.52 15.02
C GLN A 190 5.72 13.14 14.65
N LYS A 191 4.80 14.11 14.49
CA LYS A 191 3.43 13.84 14.04
C LYS A 191 3.40 13.30 12.62
N VAL A 192 4.06 13.97 11.67
CA VAL A 192 4.06 13.56 10.25
C VAL A 192 4.63 12.16 10.07
N TYR A 193 5.77 11.86 10.69
CA TYR A 193 6.44 10.55 10.52
C TYR A 193 6.00 9.46 11.49
N SER A 194 5.00 9.74 12.34
CA SER A 194 4.32 8.73 13.13
C SER A 194 2.86 8.50 12.69
N PHE A 195 2.25 9.46 11.98
CA PHE A 195 0.91 9.39 11.42
C PHE A 195 0.69 8.13 10.56
N GLN A 196 1.71 7.68 9.84
CA GLN A 196 1.62 6.50 8.96
C GLN A 196 1.33 5.20 9.70
N ALA A 197 1.52 5.12 11.01
CA ALA A 197 1.02 4.00 11.81
C ALA A 197 -0.51 3.85 11.73
N MET A 198 -1.25 4.95 11.48
CA MET A 198 -2.70 4.90 11.30
C MET A 198 -3.13 4.12 10.05
N TYR A 199 -2.25 3.95 9.05
CA TYR A 199 -2.57 3.15 7.86
C TYR A 199 -2.72 1.66 8.21
N ALA A 200 -2.08 1.21 9.28
CA ALA A 200 -2.26 -0.12 9.86
C ALA A 200 -3.41 -0.18 10.90
N GLY A 201 -4.20 0.90 11.03
CA GLY A 201 -5.32 0.98 11.98
C GLY A 201 -4.89 1.01 13.45
N VAL A 202 -3.62 1.31 13.73
CA VAL A 202 -3.04 1.32 15.08
C VAL A 202 -2.61 2.73 15.48
N SER A 203 -2.77 3.04 16.77
CA SER A 203 -2.23 4.28 17.34
C SER A 203 -0.69 4.29 17.22
N PRO A 204 -0.05 5.41 16.82
CA PRO A 204 1.40 5.50 16.72
C PRO A 204 2.15 5.24 18.05
N GLN A 205 1.47 5.42 19.18
CA GLN A 205 2.01 5.14 20.51
C GLN A 205 2.07 3.63 20.83
N GLN A 206 1.26 2.83 20.12
CA GLN A 206 1.15 1.37 20.27
C GLN A 206 1.77 0.62 19.08
N ALA A 207 1.97 1.29 17.95
CA ALA A 207 2.60 0.72 16.76
C ALA A 207 4.05 0.31 17.03
N LEU A 208 4.40 -0.87 16.53
CA LEU A 208 5.78 -1.35 16.49
C LEU A 208 6.57 -0.65 15.38
N ALA A 209 7.88 -0.54 15.54
CA ALA A 209 8.76 0.14 14.60
C ALA A 209 8.81 -0.53 13.21
N ILE A 210 8.47 -1.81 13.10
CA ILE A 210 8.22 -2.52 11.83
C ILE A 210 7.16 -1.82 10.96
N TYR A 211 6.19 -1.12 11.57
CA TYR A 211 5.23 -0.32 10.79
C TYR A 211 5.84 0.97 10.20
N ALA A 212 7.07 1.35 10.58
CA ALA A 212 7.80 2.44 9.91
C ALA A 212 8.13 2.12 8.45
N VAL A 213 8.05 0.86 8.02
CA VAL A 213 8.15 0.51 6.60
C VAL A 213 7.06 1.18 5.77
N ILE A 214 5.87 1.39 6.34
CA ILE A 214 4.78 2.11 5.68
C ILE A 214 5.21 3.56 5.40
N ALA A 215 5.99 4.15 6.31
CA ALA A 215 6.57 5.47 6.10
C ALA A 215 7.55 5.52 4.93
N TYR A 216 8.32 4.45 4.73
CA TYR A 216 9.19 4.31 3.56
C TYR A 216 8.38 4.15 2.27
N MET A 217 7.32 3.34 2.28
CA MET A 217 6.45 3.11 1.11
C MET A 217 5.82 4.40 0.59
N ASP A 218 5.33 5.26 1.48
CA ASP A 218 4.77 6.56 1.13
C ASP A 218 5.86 7.60 0.79
N SER A 219 6.86 7.73 1.66
CA SER A 219 7.79 8.88 1.64
C SER A 219 9.04 8.66 0.80
N VAL A 220 9.24 7.47 0.23
CA VAL A 220 10.42 7.16 -0.60
C VAL A 220 10.02 6.55 -1.95
N ASN A 221 9.07 5.60 -1.97
CA ASN A 221 8.60 5.02 -3.24
C ASN A 221 7.57 5.89 -3.98
N GLY A 222 7.09 6.96 -3.33
CA GLY A 222 6.19 7.94 -3.92
C GLY A 222 4.72 7.53 -3.89
N VAL A 223 3.86 8.52 -4.13
CA VAL A 223 2.41 8.40 -4.16
C VAL A 223 1.94 8.72 -5.57
N PHE A 224 0.98 7.95 -6.04
CA PHE A 224 0.43 8.05 -7.38
C PHE A 224 -1.06 8.37 -7.32
N PHE A 225 -1.55 9.03 -8.35
CA PHE A 225 -2.96 9.23 -8.59
C PHE A 225 -3.34 8.54 -9.92
N PRO A 226 -4.22 7.53 -9.89
CA PRO A 226 -4.76 6.97 -11.12
C PRO A 226 -5.73 7.96 -11.75
N LYS A 227 -5.52 8.27 -13.03
CA LYS A 227 -6.40 9.16 -13.78
C LYS A 227 -7.82 8.58 -13.82
N GLY A 228 -8.79 9.39 -13.40
CA GLY A 228 -10.18 8.95 -13.23
C GLY A 228 -10.50 8.40 -11.84
N GLY A 229 -9.63 8.64 -10.85
CA GLY A 229 -9.84 8.32 -9.44
C GLY A 229 -9.43 6.90 -9.07
N MET A 230 -9.39 6.61 -7.77
CA MET A 230 -8.97 5.32 -7.25
C MET A 230 -9.84 4.17 -7.76
N HIS A 231 -11.12 4.40 -8.05
CA HIS A 231 -11.99 3.40 -8.65
C HIS A 231 -11.56 2.97 -10.07
N ALA A 232 -10.62 3.67 -10.72
CA ALA A 232 -10.01 3.20 -11.97
C ALA A 232 -9.26 1.88 -11.79
N VAL A 233 -8.65 1.64 -10.62
CA VAL A 233 -7.86 0.43 -10.34
C VAL A 233 -8.71 -0.85 -10.42
N PRO A 234 -9.81 -1.02 -9.67
CA PRO A 234 -10.63 -2.22 -9.80
C PRO A 234 -11.29 -2.35 -11.18
N ARG A 235 -11.61 -1.25 -11.87
CA ARG A 235 -12.12 -1.30 -13.25
C ARG A 235 -11.07 -1.88 -14.20
N ALA A 236 -9.81 -1.43 -14.09
CA ALA A 236 -8.69 -1.96 -14.85
C ALA A 236 -8.49 -3.46 -14.63
N LEU A 237 -8.42 -3.89 -13.37
CA LEU A 237 -8.24 -5.31 -13.03
C LEU A 237 -9.41 -6.18 -13.50
N ALA A 238 -10.65 -5.70 -13.35
CA ALA A 238 -11.84 -6.42 -13.84
C ALA A 238 -11.85 -6.51 -15.38
N GLY A 239 -11.55 -5.42 -16.08
CA GLY A 239 -11.48 -5.41 -17.55
C GLY A 239 -10.39 -6.35 -18.08
N ALA A 240 -9.22 -6.39 -17.43
CA ALA A 240 -8.16 -7.34 -17.77
C ALA A 240 -8.63 -8.79 -17.54
N ALA A 241 -9.28 -9.06 -16.41
CA ALA A 241 -9.82 -10.39 -16.12
C ALA A 241 -10.88 -10.81 -17.17
N GLU A 242 -11.79 -9.92 -17.54
CA GLU A 242 -12.82 -10.15 -18.57
C GLU A 242 -12.20 -10.44 -19.95
N LYS A 243 -11.18 -9.67 -20.35
CA LYS A 243 -10.41 -9.90 -21.58
C LYS A 243 -9.83 -11.33 -21.63
N HIS A 244 -9.49 -11.89 -20.48
CA HIS A 244 -8.93 -13.25 -20.33
C HIS A 244 -9.96 -14.30 -19.91
N GLY A 245 -11.25 -14.06 -20.18
CA GLY A 245 -12.31 -15.07 -20.08
C GLY A 245 -12.88 -15.28 -18.67
N VAL A 246 -12.53 -14.44 -17.70
CA VAL A 246 -13.21 -14.42 -16.39
C VAL A 246 -14.63 -13.94 -16.57
N THR A 247 -15.60 -14.70 -16.06
CA THR A 247 -17.02 -14.31 -16.11
C THR A 247 -17.40 -13.53 -14.86
N PHE A 248 -17.97 -12.33 -15.01
CA PHE A 248 -18.50 -11.56 -13.89
C PHE A 248 -20.02 -11.67 -13.80
N LYS A 249 -20.53 -11.88 -12.58
CA LYS A 249 -21.94 -11.85 -12.22
C LYS A 249 -22.15 -10.74 -11.19
N TYR A 250 -22.35 -9.52 -11.68
CA TYR A 250 -22.73 -8.37 -10.87
C TYR A 250 -24.19 -8.47 -10.41
N ASN A 251 -24.61 -7.63 -9.46
CA ASN A 251 -25.95 -7.62 -8.86
C ASN A 251 -26.40 -8.98 -8.31
N THR A 252 -25.45 -9.78 -7.82
CA THR A 252 -25.71 -11.15 -7.36
C THR A 252 -25.21 -11.31 -5.94
N THR A 253 -26.15 -11.46 -4.99
CA THR A 253 -25.84 -11.80 -3.60
C THR A 253 -25.75 -13.31 -3.44
N VAL A 254 -24.71 -13.79 -2.74
CA VAL A 254 -24.46 -15.21 -2.42
C VAL A 254 -24.71 -15.44 -0.94
#